data_AF-A0A935PR65-F1
#
_entry.id   AF-A0A935PR65-F1
#
_cell.length_a   1.000
_cell.length_b   1.000
_cell.length_c   1.000
_cell.angle_alpha   90.00
_cell.angle_beta   90.00
_cell.angle_gamma   90.00
#
_symmetry.space_group_name_H-M   'P 1'
#
loop_
_entity.id
_entity.type
_entity.pdbx_description
1 polymer ?
#
loop_
_entity_poly.entity_id
_entity_poly.type
_entity_poly.pdbx_seq_one_letter_code
_entity_poly.pdbx_strand_id
1 'polypeptide(L)'
;MRLRQLQGLALARAGDVARAHGVFSALEAEGHGDAETLGMLARTAKDLGLREPAGAARIAHFTRAFGLYERAYENARRSAADDGAIYAGVNAATMAVLLGRSDRSREIAMQVHGIAERSDPGEGAAAYWREATLGETALVLGDRESARAHYEAAAGLADGRYGDLAAPGGRPASSPSTWGPWMPTRSPPRYPRRPSSFSRGT
;
A
#
# COMPACT_ATOMS: atom_id res chain seq x y z
N MET A 1 13.37 6.99 -18.85
CA MET A 1 12.83 6.50 -17.57
C MET A 1 11.47 7.10 -17.20
N ARG A 2 11.35 8.38 -16.79
CA ARG A 2 10.13 8.94 -16.18
C ARG A 2 8.82 8.78 -16.99
N LEU A 3 8.86 9.01 -18.30
CA LEU A 3 7.68 8.84 -19.17
C LEU A 3 7.16 7.40 -19.19
N ARG A 4 8.05 6.41 -19.13
CA ARG A 4 7.68 4.99 -19.05
C ARG A 4 7.07 4.63 -17.70
N GLN A 5 7.57 5.19 -16.59
CA GLN A 5 6.94 5.02 -15.28
C GLN A 5 5.51 5.57 -15.28
N LEU A 6 5.30 6.77 -15.83
CA LEU A 6 3.96 7.38 -15.97
C LEU A 6 3.04 6.56 -16.89
N GLN A 7 3.58 6.01 -17.97
CA GLN A 7 2.85 5.10 -18.85
C GLN A 7 2.41 3.83 -18.11
N GLY A 8 3.32 3.16 -17.39
CA GLY A 8 3.00 1.98 -16.59
C GLY A 8 1.95 2.26 -15.52
N LEU A 9 2.04 3.42 -14.88
CA LEU A 9 1.05 3.96 -13.94
C LEU A 9 -0.34 4.10 -14.55
N ALA A 10 -0.43 4.74 -15.72
CA ALA A 10 -1.69 4.93 -16.43
C ALA A 10 -2.31 3.58 -16.83
N LEU A 11 -1.49 2.63 -17.31
CA LEU A 11 -1.94 1.28 -17.65
C LEU A 11 -2.49 0.53 -16.42
N ALA A 12 -1.78 0.59 -15.29
CA ALA A 12 -2.22 -0.04 -14.05
C ALA A 12 -3.56 0.53 -13.56
N ARG A 13 -3.74 1.85 -13.64
CA ARG A 13 -5.00 2.52 -13.30
C ARG A 13 -6.15 2.16 -14.25
N ALA A 14 -5.85 1.98 -15.53
CA ALA A 14 -6.81 1.51 -16.51
C ALA A 14 -7.16 0.02 -16.37
N GLY A 15 -6.54 -0.69 -15.42
CA GLY A 15 -6.77 -2.12 -15.16
C GLY A 15 -5.95 -3.05 -16.06
N ASP A 16 -5.14 -2.49 -16.98
CA ASP A 16 -4.24 -3.24 -17.86
C ASP A 16 -2.92 -3.57 -17.14
N VAL A 17 -3.06 -4.38 -16.08
CA VAL A 17 -1.96 -4.76 -15.18
C VAL A 17 -0.86 -5.52 -15.93
N ALA A 18 -1.21 -6.33 -16.93
CA ALA A 18 -0.22 -7.11 -17.69
C ALA A 18 0.72 -6.20 -18.48
N ARG A 19 0.19 -5.19 -19.20
CA ARG A 19 1.05 -4.22 -19.90
C ARG A 19 1.80 -3.33 -18.94
N ALA A 20 1.18 -2.90 -17.84
CA ALA A 20 1.86 -2.13 -16.81
C ALA A 20 3.07 -2.90 -16.26
N HIS A 21 2.88 -4.18 -15.93
CA HIS A 21 3.94 -5.08 -15.47
C HIS A 21 5.08 -5.17 -16.49
N GLY A 22 4.75 -5.36 -17.77
CA GLY A 22 5.75 -5.39 -18.85
C GLY A 22 6.60 -4.13 -18.94
N VAL A 23 5.99 -2.94 -18.78
CA VAL A 23 6.70 -1.66 -18.78
C VAL A 23 7.67 -1.56 -17.60
N PHE A 24 7.23 -1.90 -16.38
CA PHE A 24 8.10 -1.85 -15.20
C PHE A 24 9.18 -2.94 -15.20
N SER A 25 8.91 -4.12 -15.75
CA SER A 25 9.90 -5.18 -15.93
C SER A 25 11.00 -4.76 -16.91
N ALA A 26 10.64 -4.09 -18.00
CA ALA A 26 11.63 -3.54 -18.93
C ALA A 26 12.51 -2.48 -18.27
N LEU A 27 11.92 -1.58 -17.47
CA LEU A 27 12.69 -0.58 -16.72
C LEU A 27 13.67 -1.23 -15.74
N GLU A 28 13.24 -2.24 -14.99
CA GLU A 28 14.14 -2.97 -14.08
C GLU A 28 15.28 -3.65 -14.85
N ALA A 29 14.99 -4.30 -15.98
CA ALA A 29 15.99 -4.96 -16.82
C ALA A 29 17.00 -3.97 -17.46
N GLU A 30 16.59 -2.74 -17.72
CA GLU A 30 17.43 -1.63 -18.18
C GLU A 30 18.29 -1.01 -17.05
N GLY A 31 18.20 -1.54 -15.82
CA GLY A 31 18.93 -1.04 -14.65
C GLY A 31 18.26 0.11 -13.92
N HIS A 32 17.03 0.48 -14.30
CA HIS A 32 16.22 1.50 -13.60
C HIS A 32 15.48 0.89 -12.41
N GLY A 33 16.24 0.35 -11.44
CA GLY A 33 15.74 -0.31 -10.24
C GLY A 33 15.60 0.59 -9.02
N ASP A 34 15.23 1.85 -9.19
CA ASP A 34 14.94 2.75 -8.06
C ASP A 34 13.72 2.27 -7.25
N ALA A 35 13.59 2.76 -6.01
CA ALA A 35 12.54 2.30 -5.09
C ALA A 35 11.11 2.48 -5.65
N GLU A 36 10.86 3.53 -6.44
CA GLU A 36 9.57 3.77 -7.08
C GLU A 36 9.31 2.71 -8.18
N THR A 37 10.28 2.48 -9.07
CA THR A 37 10.13 1.46 -10.14
C THR A 37 9.94 0.07 -9.55
N LEU A 38 10.73 -0.29 -8.54
CA LEU A 38 10.60 -1.58 -7.84
C LEU A 38 9.25 -1.73 -7.15
N GLY A 39 8.78 -0.68 -6.46
CA GLY A 39 7.48 -0.67 -5.81
C GLY A 39 6.32 -0.87 -6.78
N MET A 40 6.40 -0.29 -7.98
CA MET A 40 5.38 -0.48 -9.02
C MET A 40 5.44 -1.85 -9.69
N LEU A 41 6.64 -2.36 -9.93
CA LEU A 41 6.82 -3.72 -10.43
C LEU A 41 6.27 -4.74 -9.44
N ALA A 42 6.53 -4.55 -8.15
CA ALA A 42 6.03 -5.39 -7.08
C ALA A 42 4.49 -5.36 -7.00
N ARG A 43 3.90 -4.16 -7.07
CA ARG A 43 2.44 -3.97 -7.08
C ARG A 43 1.79 -4.71 -8.24
N THR A 44 2.30 -4.54 -9.45
CA THR A 44 1.74 -5.23 -10.63
C THR A 44 1.94 -6.75 -10.55
N ALA A 45 3.05 -7.24 -9.99
CA ALA A 45 3.25 -8.67 -9.73
C ALA A 45 2.22 -9.21 -8.72
N LYS A 46 1.95 -8.49 -7.63
CA LYS A 46 0.88 -8.82 -6.67
C LYS A 46 -0.49 -8.88 -7.36
N ASP A 47 -0.82 -7.86 -8.15
CA ASP A 47 -2.11 -7.75 -8.84
C ASP A 47 -2.32 -8.90 -9.85
N LEU A 48 -1.26 -9.33 -10.56
CA LEU A 48 -1.29 -10.54 -11.38
C LEU A 48 -1.54 -11.79 -10.53
N GLY A 49 -0.82 -11.96 -9.43
CA GLY A 49 -1.02 -13.11 -8.53
C GLY A 49 -2.44 -13.19 -7.94
N LEU A 50 -3.09 -12.05 -7.71
CA LEU A 50 -4.49 -12.01 -7.25
C LEU A 50 -5.50 -12.45 -8.31
N ARG A 51 -5.15 -12.37 -9.60
CA ARG A 51 -5.96 -12.86 -10.72
C ARG A 51 -5.80 -14.36 -10.96
N GLU A 52 -4.67 -14.93 -10.54
CA GLU A 52 -4.42 -16.38 -10.61
C GLU A 52 -5.27 -17.14 -9.58
N PRO A 53 -5.74 -18.36 -9.90
CA PRO A 53 -6.27 -19.28 -8.89
C PRO A 53 -5.25 -19.58 -7.79
N ALA A 54 -5.73 -20.13 -6.66
CA ALA A 54 -4.83 -20.62 -5.63
C ALA A 54 -3.96 -21.75 -6.20
N GLY A 55 -2.63 -21.60 -6.11
CA GLY A 55 -1.68 -22.55 -6.67
C GLY A 55 -0.30 -21.95 -6.91
N ALA A 56 0.55 -22.71 -7.62
CA ALA A 56 1.95 -22.37 -7.84
C ALA A 56 2.14 -21.04 -8.58
N ALA A 57 1.30 -20.72 -9.57
CA ALA A 57 1.38 -19.46 -10.32
C ALA A 57 1.16 -18.24 -9.42
N ARG A 58 0.11 -18.26 -8.58
CA ARG A 58 -0.13 -17.22 -7.57
C ARG A 58 1.04 -17.08 -6.61
N ILE A 59 1.58 -18.19 -6.11
CA ILE A 59 2.72 -18.19 -5.18
C ILE A 59 3.97 -17.60 -5.85
N ALA A 60 4.22 -17.89 -7.13
CA ALA A 60 5.35 -17.34 -7.87
C ALA A 60 5.25 -15.81 -8.01
N HIS A 61 4.07 -15.31 -8.38
CA HIS A 61 3.81 -13.86 -8.43
C HIS A 61 3.99 -13.19 -7.07
N PHE A 62 3.47 -13.80 -6.01
CA PHE A 62 3.61 -13.27 -4.65
C PHE A 62 5.07 -13.28 -4.17
N THR A 63 5.81 -14.34 -4.48
CA THR A 63 7.25 -14.44 -4.17
C THR A 63 8.04 -13.35 -4.90
N ARG A 64 7.72 -13.10 -6.18
CA ARG A 64 8.34 -12.01 -6.95
C ARG A 64 8.00 -10.65 -6.36
N ALA A 65 6.74 -10.40 -6.02
CA ALA A 65 6.30 -9.15 -5.40
C ALA A 65 7.01 -8.92 -4.05
N PHE A 66 7.10 -9.96 -3.21
CA PHE A 66 7.83 -9.88 -1.94
C PHE A 66 9.29 -9.47 -2.14
N GLY A 67 10.04 -10.16 -2.99
CA GLY A 67 11.46 -9.85 -3.20
C GLY A 67 11.71 -8.44 -3.77
N LEU A 68 10.78 -7.94 -4.59
CA LEU A 68 10.85 -6.58 -5.12
C LEU A 68 10.57 -5.52 -4.04
N TYR A 69 9.52 -5.71 -3.23
CA TYR A 69 9.22 -4.82 -2.11
C TYR A 69 10.32 -4.85 -1.05
N GLU A 70 10.85 -6.02 -0.72
CA GLU A 70 11.96 -6.17 0.23
C GLU A 70 13.21 -5.43 -0.25
N ARG A 71 13.59 -5.59 -1.52
CA ARG A 71 14.72 -4.84 -2.10
C ARG A 71 14.47 -3.33 -2.09
N ALA A 72 13.25 -2.89 -2.43
CA ALA A 72 12.90 -1.47 -2.40
C ALA A 72 12.97 -0.91 -0.95
N TYR A 73 12.49 -1.68 0.02
CA TYR A 73 12.54 -1.35 1.44
C TYR A 73 13.98 -1.20 1.95
N GLU A 74 14.83 -2.19 1.67
CA GLU A 74 16.24 -2.16 2.07
C GLU A 74 17.01 -1.01 1.41
N ASN A 75 16.75 -0.74 0.13
CA ASN A 75 17.33 0.41 -0.57
C ASN A 75 16.91 1.73 0.10
N ALA A 76 15.62 1.91 0.38
CA ALA A 76 15.09 3.12 1.00
C ALA A 76 15.67 3.33 2.42
N ARG A 77 15.78 2.27 3.21
CA ARG A 77 16.42 2.33 4.54
C ARG A 77 17.88 2.74 4.48
N ARG A 78 18.66 2.17 3.54
CA ARG A 78 20.07 2.53 3.37
C ARG A 78 20.27 3.99 2.96
N SER A 79 19.30 4.57 2.26
CA SER A 79 19.31 5.97 1.84
C SER A 79 18.54 6.91 2.78
N ALA A 80 18.09 6.42 3.94
CA ALA A 80 17.27 7.19 4.91
C ALA A 80 16.03 7.86 4.28
N ALA A 81 15.41 7.21 3.29
CA ALA A 81 14.19 7.65 2.65
C ALA A 81 12.97 7.03 3.35
N ASP A 82 12.57 7.61 4.47
CA ASP A 82 11.53 7.05 5.36
C ASP A 82 10.22 6.75 4.63
N ASP A 83 9.76 7.64 3.76
CA ASP A 83 8.56 7.45 2.94
C ASP A 83 8.62 6.19 2.07
N GLY A 84 9.76 5.98 1.40
CA GLY A 84 10.00 4.79 0.59
C GLY A 84 10.09 3.53 1.45
N ALA A 85 10.71 3.64 2.63
CA ALA A 85 10.84 2.54 3.57
C ALA A 85 9.49 2.13 4.17
N ILE A 86 8.63 3.10 4.49
CA ILE A 86 7.26 2.86 4.97
C ILE A 86 6.46 2.12 3.90
N TYR A 87 6.37 2.69 2.70
CA TYR A 87 5.56 2.11 1.62
C TYR A 87 6.04 0.71 1.22
N ALA A 88 7.33 0.57 0.93
CA ALA A 88 7.85 -0.72 0.46
C ALA A 88 7.84 -1.76 1.59
N GLY A 89 8.16 -1.34 2.82
CA GLY A 89 8.21 -2.24 3.98
C GLY A 89 6.85 -2.79 4.36
N VAL A 90 5.80 -1.98 4.46
CA VAL A 90 4.47 -2.47 4.85
C VAL A 90 3.91 -3.45 3.82
N ASN A 91 4.18 -3.19 2.53
CA ASN A 91 3.82 -4.12 1.45
C ASN A 91 4.68 -5.40 1.49
N ALA A 92 5.98 -5.31 1.78
CA ALA A 92 6.82 -6.49 1.98
C ALA A 92 6.32 -7.36 3.14
N ALA A 93 5.97 -6.75 4.28
CA ALA A 93 5.40 -7.45 5.43
C ALA A 93 4.08 -8.15 5.07
N THR A 94 3.19 -7.47 4.33
CA THR A 94 1.94 -8.04 3.83
C THR A 94 2.19 -9.25 2.92
N MET A 95 3.12 -9.13 1.95
CA MET A 95 3.46 -10.24 1.06
C MET A 95 4.08 -11.42 1.83
N ALA A 96 4.89 -11.14 2.86
CA ALA A 96 5.44 -12.17 3.74
C ALA A 96 4.33 -12.93 4.47
N VAL A 97 3.30 -12.25 4.98
CA VAL A 97 2.10 -12.91 5.55
C VAL A 97 1.44 -13.83 4.53
N LEU A 98 1.19 -13.34 3.31
CA LEU A 98 0.55 -14.12 2.24
C LEU A 98 1.37 -15.34 1.79
N LEU A 99 2.67 -15.32 2.03
CA LEU A 99 3.60 -16.42 1.75
C LEU A 99 3.87 -17.31 2.99
N GLY A 100 3.22 -17.06 4.13
CA GLY A 100 3.43 -17.81 5.37
C GLY A 100 4.78 -17.57 6.04
N ARG A 101 5.46 -16.46 5.73
CA ARG A 101 6.79 -16.08 6.27
C ARG A 101 6.64 -15.25 7.54
N SER A 102 6.12 -15.88 8.60
CA SER A 102 5.73 -15.20 9.85
C SER A 102 6.85 -14.36 10.47
N ASP A 103 8.05 -14.92 10.68
CA ASP A 103 9.15 -14.21 11.35
C ASP A 103 9.56 -12.95 10.58
N ARG A 104 9.75 -13.08 9.26
CA ARG A 104 10.14 -11.97 8.41
C ARG A 104 9.03 -10.92 8.31
N SER A 105 7.76 -11.34 8.28
CA SER A 105 6.63 -10.40 8.27
C SER A 105 6.59 -9.54 9.55
N ARG A 106 6.82 -10.15 10.71
CA ARG A 106 6.84 -9.47 12.01
C ARG A 106 8.04 -8.53 12.11
N GLU A 107 9.22 -8.97 11.70
CA GLU A 107 10.43 -8.16 11.72
C GLU A 107 10.25 -6.86 10.91
N ILE A 108 9.82 -6.97 9.65
CA ILE A 108 9.59 -5.80 8.79
C ILE A 108 8.48 -4.92 9.36
N ALA A 109 7.37 -5.50 9.84
CA ALA A 109 6.27 -4.74 10.41
C ALA A 109 6.69 -3.93 11.65
N MET A 110 7.47 -4.51 12.57
CA MET A 110 7.99 -3.79 13.74
C MET A 110 8.88 -2.61 13.33
N GLN A 111 9.74 -2.81 12.35
CA GLN A 111 10.65 -1.78 11.86
C GLN A 111 9.87 -0.64 11.18
N VAL A 112 8.91 -0.98 10.32
CA VAL A 112 8.06 0.00 9.63
C VAL A 112 7.19 0.78 10.62
N HIS A 113 6.62 0.09 11.61
CA HIS A 113 5.83 0.72 12.67
C HIS A 113 6.64 1.80 13.38
N GLY A 114 7.86 1.49 13.82
CA GLY A 114 8.72 2.46 14.47
C GLY A 114 9.12 3.64 13.58
N ILE A 115 9.29 3.44 12.26
CA ILE A 115 9.53 4.56 11.33
C ILE A 115 8.28 5.45 11.24
N ALA A 116 7.10 4.85 11.04
CA ALA A 116 5.84 5.57 10.92
C ALA A 116 5.47 6.33 12.21
N GLU A 117 5.73 5.77 13.39
CA GLU A 117 5.46 6.44 14.67
C GLU A 117 6.28 7.73 14.83
N ARG A 118 7.56 7.69 14.44
CA ARG A 118 8.48 8.85 14.52
C ARG A 118 8.30 9.85 13.37
N SER A 119 7.60 9.45 12.31
CA SER A 119 7.30 10.33 11.18
C SER A 119 6.35 11.42 11.64
N ASP A 120 6.57 12.65 11.18
CA ASP A 120 5.60 13.72 11.38
C ASP A 120 4.27 13.31 10.73
N PRO A 121 3.15 13.24 11.49
CA PRO A 121 1.84 12.92 10.92
C PRO A 121 1.46 13.90 9.81
N GLY A 122 1.90 15.16 9.88
CA GLY A 122 1.44 16.21 8.99
C GLY A 122 -0.09 16.34 9.01
N GLU A 123 -0.67 16.80 7.90
CA GLU A 123 -2.12 16.96 7.74
C GLU A 123 -2.66 16.23 6.50
N GLY A 124 -3.97 15.97 6.48
CA GLY A 124 -4.67 15.41 5.34
C GLY A 124 -4.13 14.05 4.90
N ALA A 125 -3.62 13.95 3.67
CA ALA A 125 -3.15 12.69 3.11
C ALA A 125 -1.96 12.10 3.86
N ALA A 126 -1.06 12.93 4.39
CA ALA A 126 0.10 12.45 5.15
C ALA A 126 -0.36 11.74 6.44
N ALA A 127 -1.27 12.39 7.18
CA ALA A 127 -1.84 11.83 8.40
C ALA A 127 -2.61 10.54 8.12
N TYR A 128 -3.40 10.54 7.04
CA TYR A 128 -4.12 9.34 6.59
C TYR A 128 -3.17 8.16 6.35
N TRP A 129 -2.10 8.36 5.58
CA TRP A 129 -1.16 7.29 5.24
C TRP A 129 -0.37 6.79 6.45
N ARG A 130 -0.04 7.68 7.39
CA ARG A 130 0.55 7.29 8.66
C ARG A 130 -0.37 6.37 9.44
N GLU A 131 -1.63 6.77 9.65
CA GLU A 131 -2.60 5.95 10.39
C GLU A 131 -2.89 4.62 9.68
N ALA A 132 -3.04 4.63 8.35
CA ALA A 132 -3.21 3.40 7.58
C ALA A 132 -2.01 2.44 7.74
N THR A 133 -0.78 2.96 7.73
CA THR A 133 0.44 2.15 7.92
C THR A 133 0.52 1.59 9.34
N LEU A 134 0.22 2.38 10.36
CA LEU A 134 0.19 1.91 11.75
C LEU A 134 -0.87 0.82 11.93
N GLY A 135 -2.02 0.95 11.28
CA GLY A 135 -3.06 -0.07 11.24
C GLY A 135 -2.62 -1.37 10.55
N GLU A 136 -1.97 -1.28 9.38
CA GLU A 136 -1.46 -2.44 8.65
C GLU A 136 -0.36 -3.18 9.45
N THR A 137 0.58 -2.44 10.04
CA THR A 137 1.64 -3.04 10.86
C THR A 137 1.08 -3.69 12.13
N ALA A 138 0.15 -3.04 12.84
CA ALA A 138 -0.52 -3.64 13.99
C ALA A 138 -1.27 -4.93 13.63
N LEU A 139 -1.94 -4.94 12.46
CA LEU A 139 -2.63 -6.13 11.96
C LEU A 139 -1.66 -7.29 11.69
N VAL A 140 -0.51 -7.03 11.06
CA VAL A 140 0.54 -8.05 10.82
C VAL A 140 1.11 -8.56 12.15
N LEU A 141 1.25 -7.70 13.15
CA LEU A 141 1.77 -8.07 14.46
C LEU A 141 0.77 -8.84 15.33
N GLY A 142 -0.50 -8.91 14.91
CA GLY A 142 -1.59 -9.58 15.62
C GLY A 142 -2.31 -8.71 16.64
N ASP A 143 -1.99 -7.42 16.70
CA ASP A 143 -2.66 -6.45 17.57
C ASP A 143 -3.92 -5.89 16.88
N ARG A 144 -5.01 -6.64 17.05
CA ARG A 144 -6.31 -6.30 16.43
C ARG A 144 -6.93 -5.03 16.99
N GLU A 145 -6.66 -4.71 18.24
CA GLU A 145 -7.24 -3.54 18.90
C GLU A 145 -6.61 -2.26 18.35
N SER A 146 -5.28 -2.19 18.35
CA SER A 146 -4.55 -1.07 17.78
C SER A 146 -4.81 -0.94 16.28
N ALA A 147 -4.84 -2.06 15.55
CA ALA A 147 -5.19 -2.05 14.13
C ALA A 147 -6.55 -1.38 13.87
N ARG A 148 -7.57 -1.75 14.65
CA ARG A 148 -8.92 -1.16 14.53
C ARG A 148 -8.88 0.34 14.81
N ALA A 149 -8.25 0.77 15.90
CA ALA A 149 -8.16 2.18 16.28
C ALA A 149 -7.51 3.03 15.19
N HIS A 150 -6.38 2.56 14.63
CA HIS A 150 -5.69 3.26 13.55
C HIS A 150 -6.50 3.30 12.25
N TYR A 151 -7.19 2.22 11.88
CA TYR A 151 -8.07 2.24 10.71
C TYR A 151 -9.28 3.17 10.90
N GLU A 152 -9.83 3.28 12.12
CA GLU A 152 -10.89 4.24 12.44
C GLU A 152 -10.38 5.69 12.30
N ALA A 153 -9.17 5.98 12.80
CA ALA A 153 -8.53 7.28 12.63
C ALA A 153 -8.27 7.60 11.15
N ALA A 154 -7.71 6.66 10.39
CA ALA A 154 -7.52 6.81 8.95
C ALA A 154 -8.85 7.07 8.22
N ALA A 155 -9.91 6.33 8.56
CA ALA A 155 -11.23 6.53 7.96
C ALA A 155 -11.79 7.94 8.23
N GLY A 156 -11.59 8.48 9.44
CA GLY A 156 -11.98 9.85 9.78
C GLY A 156 -11.21 10.92 8.99
N LEU A 157 -9.96 10.66 8.61
CA LEU A 157 -9.13 11.57 7.83
C LEU A 157 -9.47 11.56 6.32
N ALA A 158 -10.13 10.50 5.83
CA ALA A 158 -10.44 10.32 4.41
C ALA A 158 -11.66 11.12 3.91
N ASP A 159 -12.37 11.83 4.80
CA ASP A 159 -13.68 12.47 4.64
C ASP A 159 -13.94 13.07 3.22
N GLY A 160 -14.53 12.26 2.34
CA GLY A 160 -14.94 12.62 0.97
C GLY A 160 -13.84 12.67 -0.10
N ARG A 161 -12.55 12.49 0.23
CA ARG A 161 -11.40 12.68 -0.68
C ARG A 161 -10.80 11.40 -1.26
N TYR A 162 -11.61 10.33 -1.37
CA TYR A 162 -11.16 9.04 -1.91
C TYR A 162 -10.50 9.12 -3.30
N GLY A 163 -10.93 10.09 -4.13
CA GLY A 163 -10.33 10.34 -5.46
C GLY A 163 -8.94 10.98 -5.39
N ASP A 164 -8.70 11.88 -4.43
CA ASP A 164 -7.42 12.58 -4.25
C ASP A 164 -6.37 11.68 -3.59
N LEU A 165 -6.82 10.72 -2.75
CA LEU A 165 -5.96 9.69 -2.18
C LEU A 165 -5.45 8.68 -3.24
N ALA A 166 -6.11 8.61 -4.40
CA ALA A 166 -5.73 7.75 -5.53
C ALA A 166 -5.02 8.50 -6.68
N ALA A 167 -4.94 9.84 -6.64
CA ALA A 167 -4.50 10.67 -7.76
C ALA A 167 -3.27 11.55 -7.43
N PRO A 168 -2.11 11.28 -8.07
CA PRO A 168 -1.01 12.24 -8.23
C PRO A 168 -1.35 13.23 -9.35
N GLY A 169 -2.10 14.28 -9.00
CA GLY A 169 -2.29 15.44 -9.87
C GLY A 169 -1.48 16.62 -9.36
N GLY A 170 -0.21 16.74 -9.79
CA GLY A 170 0.49 18.02 -9.82
C GLY A 170 1.35 18.43 -8.62
N ARG A 171 2.29 17.60 -8.15
CA ARG A 171 3.44 18.03 -7.32
C ARG A 171 4.70 17.20 -7.63
N PRO A 172 5.92 17.76 -7.43
CA PRO A 172 7.18 17.07 -7.73
C PRO A 172 7.24 15.72 -7.01
N ALA A 173 7.92 14.76 -7.64
CA ALA A 173 7.95 13.33 -7.32
C ALA A 173 8.67 12.95 -6.01
N SER A 174 8.44 13.71 -4.94
CA SER A 174 9.15 13.62 -3.66
C SER A 174 8.21 13.43 -2.45
N SER A 175 6.93 13.11 -2.65
CA SER A 175 5.96 12.94 -1.55
C SER A 175 5.28 11.55 -1.54
N PRO A 176 5.13 10.93 -0.35
CA PRO A 176 4.58 9.58 -0.15
C PRO A 176 3.12 9.44 -0.57
N SER A 177 2.41 10.57 -0.72
CA SER A 177 0.99 10.64 -1.09
C SER A 177 0.66 10.08 -2.47
N THR A 178 1.66 9.81 -3.33
CA THR A 178 1.44 9.22 -4.65
C THR A 178 1.48 7.68 -4.67
N TRP A 179 1.74 7.07 -3.51
CA TRP A 179 2.12 5.67 -3.34
C TRP A 179 1.13 4.90 -2.47
N GLY A 180 -0.17 5.11 -2.64
CA GLY A 180 -1.16 4.49 -1.76
C GLY A 180 -1.08 2.94 -1.75
N PRO A 181 -0.84 2.29 -0.59
CA PRO A 181 -1.15 0.88 -0.39
C PRO A 181 -2.66 0.62 -0.42
N TRP A 182 -2.98 -0.67 -0.51
CA TRP A 182 -4.31 -1.24 -0.70
C TRP A 182 -5.33 -0.80 0.38
N MET A 183 -6.15 0.19 0.06
CA MET A 183 -7.60 0.05 0.33
C MET A 183 -8.28 -0.31 -1.00
N PRO A 184 -9.02 -1.43 -1.09
CA PRO A 184 -9.95 -1.59 -2.19
C PRO A 184 -10.95 -0.43 -2.15
N THR A 185 -11.15 0.26 -3.27
CA THR A 185 -12.29 1.16 -3.48
C THR A 185 -13.59 0.35 -3.53
N ARG A 186 -13.91 -0.38 -2.46
CA ARG A 186 -15.29 -0.79 -2.22
C ARG A 186 -15.93 0.38 -1.49
N SER A 187 -16.94 0.97 -2.13
CA SER A 187 -17.91 1.81 -1.42
C SER A 187 -18.27 1.13 -0.10
N PRO A 188 -18.35 1.86 1.03
CA PRO A 188 -18.75 1.25 2.28
C PRO A 188 -20.10 0.54 2.08
N PRO A 189 -20.31 -0.65 2.65
CA PRO A 189 -21.64 -1.25 2.64
C PRO A 189 -22.61 -0.20 3.18
N ARG A 190 -23.64 0.10 2.39
CA ARG A 190 -24.77 0.92 2.87
C ARG A 190 -25.41 0.14 4.02
N TYR A 191 -24.98 0.40 5.24
CA TYR A 191 -25.72 -0.06 6.40
C TYR A 191 -27.10 0.62 6.36
N PRO A 192 -28.20 -0.13 6.44
CA PRO A 192 -29.51 0.49 6.55
C PRO A 192 -29.53 1.36 7.80
N ARG A 193 -29.90 2.63 7.64
CA ARG A 193 -30.14 3.54 8.76
C ARG A 193 -31.13 2.85 9.70
N ARG A 194 -30.75 2.70 10.97
CA ARG A 194 -31.70 2.32 12.03
C ARG A 194 -32.89 3.28 11.97
N PRO A 195 -34.14 2.79 12.01
CA PRO A 195 -35.29 3.68 12.11
C PRO A 195 -35.19 4.45 13.42
N SER A 196 -35.28 5.78 13.30
CA SER A 196 -35.44 6.69 14.42
C SER A 196 -36.71 6.33 15.18
N SER A 197 -36.55 5.86 16.42
CA SER A 197 -37.65 5.70 17.36
C SER A 197 -38.22 7.08 17.67
N PHE A 198 -39.37 7.36 17.05
CA PHE A 198 -40.19 8.53 17.31
C PHE A 198 -41.14 8.16 18.47
N SER A 199 -40.79 8.52 19.71
CA SER A 199 -41.77 8.47 20.81
C SER A 199 -42.64 9.71 20.73
N ARG A 200 -43.86 9.55 20.18
CA ARG A 200 -44.97 10.48 20.42
C ARG A 200 -45.57 10.15 21.77
N GLY A 201 -45.76 11.19 22.57
CA GLY A 201 -46.51 11.10 23.80
C GLY A 201 -47.99 10.82 23.57
N THR A 202 -48.59 10.29 24.62
CA THR A 202 -49.97 10.52 25.07
C THR A 202 -49.91 10.58 26.57
#